data_AF-R9AIY6-F1
#
_entry.id   AF-R9AIY6-F1
#
_cell.length_a   1.000
_cell.length_b   1.000
_cell.length_c   1.000
_cell.angle_alpha   90.00
_cell.angle_beta   90.00
_cell.angle_gamma   90.00
#
_symmetry.space_group_name_H-M   'P 1'
#
loop_
_entity.id
_entity.type
_entity.pdbx_description
1 polymer ?
#
loop_
_entity_poly.entity_id
_entity_poly.type
_entity_poly.pdbx_seq_one_letter_code
_entity_poly.pdbx_strand_id
1 'polypeptide(L)'
;MLSVLKKPQLLSPIGRLPTLTRTLSTTTQRPGEALEASRPIPATNIAQQGSNQLSLEQPRNGVEYALTSLDKVRNWGQTVGLHILNGFFTASLRRFFEKTLRQVHKKGSLWPMTFGLACCAIEMMHMATARYDQDRLGVVFRASPRQSDLMIVAGTLTNKMAPALRKVYDQTPLPRYVISMGSCANGGGYYHYSYSVVRGCDRIVPVDVYSPGCPPTAEALLYAMLQLQRKMRRNRQATLWYRK
;
A
#
# COMPACT_ATOMS: atom_id res chain seq x y z
N MET A 1 -18.50 -29.38 62.15
CA MET A 1 -17.42 -28.40 62.37
C MET A 1 -17.88 -27.09 61.75
N LEU A 2 -18.33 -26.16 62.60
CA LEU A 2 -18.54 -24.71 62.41
C LEU A 2 -19.13 -24.21 61.07
N SER A 3 -20.41 -23.81 61.01
CA SER A 3 -20.95 -22.46 61.36
C SER A 3 -20.50 -21.38 60.36
N VAL A 4 -21.28 -20.41 59.86
CA VAL A 4 -22.62 -19.90 60.14
C VAL A 4 -22.92 -18.82 59.07
N LEU A 5 -24.17 -18.76 58.62
CA LEU A 5 -25.02 -17.62 58.17
C LEU A 5 -24.35 -16.25 57.87
N LYS A 6 -24.78 -15.55 56.80
CA LYS A 6 -25.72 -14.39 56.84
C LYS A 6 -25.86 -13.67 55.48
N LYS A 7 -27.10 -13.49 55.01
CA LYS A 7 -27.60 -12.40 54.12
C LYS A 7 -28.33 -11.37 55.05
N PRO A 8 -28.98 -10.30 54.57
CA PRO A 8 -28.59 -9.04 53.92
C PRO A 8 -29.01 -7.82 54.82
N GLN A 9 -29.36 -6.64 54.25
CA GLN A 9 -29.96 -5.39 54.83
C GLN A 9 -28.97 -4.23 55.06
N LEU A 10 -29.09 -3.02 54.47
CA LEU A 10 -30.17 -2.03 54.31
C LEU A 10 -30.42 -1.20 55.58
N LEU A 11 -30.02 0.07 55.56
CA LEU A 11 -30.60 1.18 56.35
C LEU A 11 -30.09 2.54 55.81
N SER A 12 -31.02 3.35 55.30
CA SER A 12 -30.97 4.82 55.20
C SER A 12 -31.34 5.41 56.60
N PRO A 13 -31.33 6.74 56.91
CA PRO A 13 -32.14 7.76 56.22
C PRO A 13 -31.66 9.25 56.36
N ILE A 14 -32.50 10.19 55.88
CA ILE A 14 -32.56 11.64 56.24
C ILE A 14 -31.44 12.51 55.61
N GLY A 15 -31.67 13.56 54.82
CA GLY A 15 -32.82 14.42 54.54
C GLY A 15 -32.25 15.83 54.27
N ARG A 16 -32.52 16.46 53.12
CA ARG A 16 -33.37 17.65 53.02
C ARG A 16 -33.37 18.19 51.58
N LEU A 17 -34.56 18.24 50.98
CA LEU A 17 -34.97 19.39 50.17
C LEU A 17 -35.47 20.47 51.14
N PRO A 18 -35.30 21.75 50.78
CA PRO A 18 -36.41 22.68 50.89
C PRO A 18 -36.53 23.49 49.57
N THR A 19 -37.63 23.32 48.85
CA THR A 19 -38.83 24.19 48.83
C THR A 19 -38.73 25.33 47.82
N LEU A 20 -39.62 25.23 46.82
CA LEU A 20 -40.34 26.36 46.22
C LEU A 20 -40.82 27.32 47.32
N THR A 21 -40.42 28.59 47.24
CA THR A 21 -41.25 29.70 47.70
C THR A 21 -41.10 30.89 46.76
N ARG A 22 -42.19 31.10 46.04
CA ARG A 22 -42.63 32.33 45.38
C ARG A 22 -42.63 33.49 46.40
N THR A 23 -41.95 34.59 46.08
CA THR A 23 -42.30 35.91 46.61
C THR A 23 -42.55 36.85 45.44
N LEU A 24 -43.84 37.13 45.24
CA LEU A 24 -44.31 38.36 44.62
C LEU A 24 -43.79 39.54 45.46
N SER A 25 -43.17 40.50 44.80
CA SER A 25 -43.23 41.90 45.24
C SER A 25 -43.31 42.78 44.01
N THR A 26 -44.55 43.11 43.65
CA THR A 26 -44.92 44.28 42.88
C THR A 26 -44.28 45.53 43.49
N THR A 27 -43.49 46.25 42.69
CA THR A 27 -43.33 47.69 42.87
C THR A 27 -43.55 48.34 41.50
N THR A 28 -44.66 49.07 41.44
CA THR A 28 -45.11 49.97 40.39
C THR A 28 -44.00 50.93 39.97
N GLN A 29 -43.60 50.95 38.70
CA GLN A 29 -42.99 52.14 38.09
C GLN A 29 -43.52 52.38 36.68
N ARG A 30 -43.81 53.66 36.45
CA ARG A 30 -44.50 54.30 35.32
C ARG A 30 -43.55 54.53 34.13
N PRO A 31 -44.08 54.92 32.95
CA PRO A 31 -43.30 54.98 31.72
C PRO A 31 -42.33 56.16 31.72
N GLY A 32 -41.13 55.93 31.18
CA GLY A 32 -40.16 56.97 30.83
C GLY A 32 -38.85 56.82 31.57
N GLU A 33 -37.90 56.11 30.96
CA GLU A 33 -36.49 56.48 31.06
C GLU A 33 -35.73 55.97 29.83
N ALA A 34 -35.05 56.91 29.19
CA ALA A 34 -34.28 56.75 27.96
C ALA A 34 -32.85 56.29 28.29
N LEU A 35 -32.17 55.79 27.25
CA LEU A 35 -30.73 55.51 27.17
C LEU A 35 -30.19 54.33 28.01
N GLU A 36 -30.29 53.13 27.43
CA GLU A 36 -29.26 52.09 27.62
C GLU A 36 -28.91 51.50 26.24
N ALA A 37 -27.85 52.06 25.65
CA ALA A 37 -27.28 51.59 24.40
C ALA A 37 -26.40 50.34 24.64
N SER A 38 -26.56 49.36 23.76
CA SER A 38 -25.61 48.28 23.43
C SER A 38 -25.29 47.22 24.50
N ARG A 39 -26.08 46.15 24.55
CA ARG A 39 -25.50 44.80 24.68
C ARG A 39 -24.69 44.53 23.40
N PRO A 40 -23.50 43.89 23.42
CA PRO A 40 -22.81 43.54 22.18
C PRO A 40 -23.63 42.48 21.45
N ILE A 41 -24.45 42.94 20.52
CA ILE A 41 -25.13 42.10 19.55
C ILE A 41 -24.00 41.47 18.72
N PRO A 42 -23.92 40.13 18.59
CA PRO A 42 -22.87 39.50 17.80
C PRO A 42 -22.90 40.09 16.39
N ALA A 43 -21.74 40.51 15.86
CA ALA A 43 -21.60 41.23 14.59
C ALA A 43 -22.27 40.52 13.38
N THR A 44 -22.54 39.21 13.52
CA THR A 44 -23.30 38.40 12.57
C THR A 44 -24.74 38.91 12.39
N ASN A 45 -25.43 39.32 13.45
CA ASN A 45 -26.84 39.76 13.36
C ASN A 45 -27.02 41.10 12.63
N ILE A 46 -26.03 42.00 12.69
CA ILE A 46 -26.07 43.29 11.99
C ILE A 46 -25.75 43.10 10.49
N ALA A 47 -24.80 42.21 10.15
CA ALA A 47 -24.49 41.84 8.77
C ALA A 47 -25.62 41.02 8.10
N GLN A 48 -26.45 40.36 8.90
CA GLN A 48 -27.57 39.55 8.42
C GLN A 48 -28.85 40.36 8.16
N GLN A 49 -29.02 41.55 8.73
CA GLN A 49 -30.21 42.38 8.50
C GLN A 49 -30.31 42.84 7.03
N GLY A 50 -31.28 42.31 6.29
CA GLY A 50 -31.52 42.62 4.89
C GLY A 50 -30.78 41.73 3.88
N SER A 51 -29.99 40.75 4.34
CA SER A 51 -29.42 39.73 3.47
C SER A 51 -30.31 38.49 3.40
N ASN A 52 -30.30 37.79 2.27
CA ASN A 52 -31.02 36.51 2.09
C ASN A 52 -30.61 35.45 3.14
N GLN A 53 -29.48 35.65 3.83
CA GLN A 53 -28.97 34.75 4.87
C GLN A 53 -29.90 34.66 6.09
N LEU A 54 -30.50 35.77 6.53
CA LEU A 54 -31.42 35.81 7.68
C LEU A 54 -32.74 35.08 7.38
N SER A 55 -33.27 35.29 6.16
CA SER A 55 -34.45 34.60 5.66
C SER A 55 -34.24 33.09 5.51
N LEU A 56 -32.97 32.65 5.39
CA LEU A 56 -32.63 31.23 5.31
C LEU A 56 -32.56 30.53 6.68
N GLU A 57 -32.26 31.27 7.75
CA GLU A 57 -32.13 30.76 9.13
C GLU A 57 -33.47 30.74 9.88
N GLN A 58 -34.39 31.67 9.59
CA GLN A 58 -35.75 31.73 10.17
C GLN A 58 -36.80 31.99 9.07
N PRO A 59 -37.35 30.93 8.45
CA PRO A 59 -38.35 31.09 7.39
C PRO A 59 -39.66 31.64 7.97
N ARG A 60 -40.15 32.76 7.43
CA ARG A 60 -41.41 33.36 7.86
C ARG A 60 -42.61 32.87 7.05
N ASN A 61 -42.38 32.36 5.83
CA ASN A 61 -43.41 31.90 4.89
C ASN A 61 -43.08 30.52 4.29
N GLY A 62 -44.10 29.80 3.78
CA GLY A 62 -43.94 28.49 3.13
C GLY A 62 -43.05 28.50 1.87
N VAL A 63 -43.04 29.61 1.13
CA VAL A 63 -42.18 29.79 -0.05
C VAL A 63 -40.70 29.94 0.36
N GLU A 64 -40.40 30.67 1.43
CA GLU A 64 -39.04 30.79 1.98
C GLU A 64 -38.55 29.46 2.55
N TYR A 65 -39.46 28.67 3.16
CA TYR A 65 -39.15 27.32 3.61
C TYR A 65 -38.80 26.37 2.44
N ALA A 66 -39.47 26.50 1.30
CA ALA A 66 -39.17 25.71 0.12
C ALA A 66 -37.82 26.09 -0.50
N LEU A 67 -37.55 27.40 -0.65
CA LEU A 67 -36.29 27.90 -1.21
C LEU A 67 -35.08 27.58 -0.32
N THR A 68 -35.22 27.69 1.01
CA THR A 68 -34.20 27.25 1.98
C THR A 68 -33.90 25.76 1.88
N SER A 69 -34.94 24.95 1.73
CA SER A 69 -34.79 23.51 1.60
C SER A 69 -34.08 23.15 0.29
N LEU A 70 -34.42 23.84 -0.82
CA LEU A 70 -33.77 23.65 -2.11
C LEU A 70 -32.29 24.07 -2.09
N ASP A 71 -31.94 25.18 -1.44
CA ASP A 71 -30.53 25.59 -1.29
C ASP A 71 -29.74 24.63 -0.39
N LYS A 72 -30.35 24.12 0.69
CA LYS A 72 -29.74 23.07 1.53
C LYS A 72 -29.52 21.79 0.73
N VAL A 73 -30.48 21.37 -0.09
CA VAL A 73 -30.36 20.20 -0.97
C VAL A 73 -29.31 20.41 -2.05
N ARG A 74 -29.23 21.61 -2.64
CA ARG A 74 -28.21 21.97 -3.64
C ARG A 74 -26.81 21.98 -3.03
N ASN A 75 -26.65 22.57 -1.86
CA ASN A 75 -25.35 22.66 -1.18
C ASN A 75 -24.91 21.28 -0.66
N TRP A 76 -25.85 20.49 -0.13
CA TRP A 76 -25.63 19.08 0.24
C TRP A 76 -25.26 18.23 -0.98
N GLY A 77 -25.95 18.40 -2.11
CA GLY A 77 -25.64 17.71 -3.36
C GLY A 77 -24.24 18.06 -3.89
N GLN A 78 -23.83 19.32 -3.80
CA GLN A 78 -22.49 19.76 -4.20
C GLN A 78 -21.39 19.26 -3.27
N THR A 79 -21.60 19.23 -1.94
CA THR A 79 -20.59 18.72 -1.00
C THR A 79 -20.55 17.19 -0.95
N VAL A 80 -21.69 16.52 -0.83
CA VAL A 80 -21.77 15.05 -0.71
C VAL A 80 -21.51 14.37 -2.05
N GLY A 81 -22.03 14.90 -3.15
CA GLY A 81 -21.75 14.39 -4.49
C GLY A 81 -20.27 14.47 -4.83
N LEU A 82 -19.62 15.60 -4.51
CA LEU A 82 -18.19 15.79 -4.74
C LEU A 82 -17.33 14.92 -3.82
N HIS A 83 -17.72 14.72 -2.55
CA HIS A 83 -16.99 13.84 -1.63
C HIS A 83 -17.14 12.35 -1.97
N ILE A 84 -18.32 11.89 -2.39
CA ILE A 84 -18.55 10.50 -2.80
C ILE A 84 -17.81 10.21 -4.12
N LEU A 85 -17.91 11.11 -5.11
CA LEU A 85 -17.19 10.97 -6.38
C LEU A 85 -15.68 11.03 -6.17
N ASN A 86 -15.17 11.98 -5.38
CA ASN A 86 -13.74 12.05 -5.09
C ASN A 86 -13.25 10.86 -4.25
N GLY A 87 -14.03 10.35 -3.30
CA GLY A 87 -13.66 9.17 -2.52
C GLY A 87 -13.60 7.88 -3.36
N PHE A 88 -14.59 7.67 -4.24
CA PHE A 88 -14.62 6.50 -5.12
C PHE A 88 -13.57 6.59 -6.23
N PHE A 89 -13.39 7.78 -6.80
CA PHE A 89 -12.38 8.03 -7.84
C PHE A 89 -10.98 7.95 -7.27
N THR A 90 -10.65 8.59 -6.15
CA THR A 90 -9.30 8.49 -5.54
C THR A 90 -8.99 7.06 -5.10
N ALA A 91 -9.94 6.30 -4.56
CA ALA A 91 -9.71 4.90 -4.19
C ALA A 91 -9.49 4.00 -5.42
N SER A 92 -10.27 4.18 -6.49
CA SER A 92 -10.12 3.42 -7.73
C SER A 92 -8.85 3.80 -8.49
N LEU A 93 -8.57 5.10 -8.63
CA LEU A 93 -7.39 5.65 -9.27
C LEU A 93 -6.12 5.27 -8.50
N ARG A 94 -6.12 5.30 -7.16
CA ARG A 94 -4.99 4.86 -6.34
C ARG A 94 -4.72 3.37 -6.51
N ARG A 95 -5.76 2.53 -6.48
CA ARG A 95 -5.64 1.08 -6.75
C ARG A 95 -5.12 0.81 -8.16
N PHE A 96 -5.50 1.64 -9.14
CA PHE A 96 -5.02 1.56 -10.51
C PHE A 96 -3.56 2.02 -10.63
N PHE A 97 -3.19 3.16 -10.03
CA PHE A 97 -1.84 3.72 -10.08
C PHE A 97 -0.80 2.79 -9.42
N GLU A 98 -1.11 2.25 -8.24
CA GLU A 98 -0.20 1.33 -7.53
C GLU A 98 -0.04 -0.02 -8.21
N LYS A 99 -1.14 -0.62 -8.70
CA LYS A 99 -1.07 -1.92 -9.40
C LYS A 99 -0.40 -1.79 -10.77
N THR A 100 -0.65 -0.69 -11.48
CA THR A 100 -0.22 -0.56 -12.88
C THR A 100 1.21 -0.04 -12.96
N LEU A 101 1.62 1.01 -12.25
CA LEU A 101 2.90 1.66 -12.54
C LEU A 101 4.15 0.89 -12.09
N ARG A 102 4.17 0.32 -10.88
CA ARG A 102 5.35 -0.45 -10.41
C ARG A 102 5.47 -1.83 -11.05
N GLN A 103 4.35 -2.43 -11.44
CA GLN A 103 4.36 -3.78 -12.02
C GLN A 103 4.55 -3.77 -13.53
N VAL A 104 4.08 -2.74 -14.25
CA VAL A 104 4.27 -2.64 -15.71
C VAL A 104 5.74 -2.37 -16.05
N HIS A 105 6.41 -1.47 -15.32
CA HIS A 105 7.83 -1.18 -15.54
C HIS A 105 8.74 -2.41 -15.37
N LYS A 106 8.54 -3.23 -14.33
CA LYS A 106 9.39 -4.39 -14.05
C LYS A 106 9.16 -5.59 -14.96
N LYS A 107 8.07 -5.62 -15.73
CA LYS A 107 7.76 -6.70 -16.68
C LYS A 107 8.47 -6.51 -18.02
N GLY A 108 8.65 -5.25 -18.43
CA GLY A 108 9.13 -4.89 -19.76
C GLY A 108 10.65 -4.86 -19.89
N SER A 109 11.39 -4.76 -18.78
CA SER A 109 12.85 -4.72 -18.80
C SER A 109 13.44 -5.52 -17.65
N LEU A 110 14.05 -6.67 -17.94
CA LEU A 110 14.89 -7.40 -16.99
C LEU A 110 16.34 -7.18 -17.38
N TRP A 111 17.17 -6.74 -16.44
CA TRP A 111 18.60 -6.57 -16.71
C TRP A 111 19.38 -7.66 -15.99
N PRO A 112 19.56 -8.84 -16.63
CA PRO A 112 20.40 -9.87 -16.09
C PRO A 112 21.87 -9.43 -16.09
N MET A 113 22.56 -9.74 -15.00
CA MET A 113 24.01 -9.82 -15.06
C MET A 113 24.45 -11.17 -15.57
N THR A 114 25.45 -11.15 -16.46
CA THR A 114 26.08 -12.35 -17.03
C THR A 114 27.03 -12.95 -16.01
N PHE A 115 26.60 -13.99 -15.31
CA PHE A 115 27.47 -14.75 -14.40
C PHE A 115 27.74 -16.15 -14.97
N GLY A 116 28.51 -16.18 -16.06
CA GLY A 116 28.93 -17.38 -16.76
C GLY A 116 30.18 -18.01 -16.12
N LEU A 117 30.03 -19.19 -15.53
CA LEU A 117 31.11 -19.93 -14.85
C LEU A 117 31.66 -21.11 -15.67
N ALA A 118 30.89 -21.64 -16.61
CA ALA A 118 31.24 -22.84 -17.37
C ALA A 118 30.51 -22.89 -18.73
N CYS A 119 30.32 -24.08 -19.29
CA CYS A 119 29.67 -24.33 -20.58
C CYS A 119 28.24 -23.76 -20.71
N CYS A 120 27.51 -23.57 -19.61
CA CYS A 120 26.19 -22.92 -19.63
C CYS A 120 26.27 -21.46 -20.10
N ALA A 121 27.44 -20.81 -19.99
CA ALA A 121 27.64 -19.46 -20.49
C ALA A 121 27.48 -19.37 -22.03
N ILE A 122 27.85 -20.42 -22.77
CA ILE A 122 27.75 -20.44 -24.22
C ILE A 122 26.28 -20.45 -24.65
N GLU A 123 25.44 -21.26 -24.00
CA GLU A 123 24.00 -21.25 -24.27
C GLU A 123 23.34 -19.92 -23.84
N MET A 124 23.87 -19.26 -22.81
CA MET A 124 23.45 -17.90 -22.45
C MET A 124 23.83 -16.89 -23.54
N MET A 125 24.99 -17.03 -24.19
CA MET A 125 25.37 -16.22 -25.35
C MET A 125 24.48 -16.52 -26.55
N HIS A 126 24.15 -17.79 -26.81
CA HIS A 126 23.22 -18.19 -27.88
C HIS A 126 21.83 -17.56 -27.70
N MET A 127 21.34 -17.46 -26.45
CA MET A 127 20.10 -16.74 -26.15
C MET A 127 20.17 -15.24 -26.56
N ALA A 128 21.35 -14.63 -26.56
CA ALA A 128 21.57 -13.25 -27.02
C ALA A 128 21.82 -13.12 -28.53
N THR A 129 22.05 -14.22 -29.25
CA THR A 129 22.28 -14.18 -30.70
C THR A 129 21.01 -13.89 -31.47
N ALA A 130 21.14 -13.38 -32.71
CA ALA A 130 20.03 -12.99 -33.57
C ALA A 130 18.94 -14.07 -33.78
N ARG A 131 19.27 -15.37 -33.62
CA ARG A 131 18.28 -16.45 -33.77
C ARG A 131 17.24 -16.43 -32.64
N TYR A 132 17.65 -16.18 -31.40
CA TYR A 132 16.78 -16.21 -30.24
C TYR A 132 16.46 -14.83 -29.69
N ASP A 133 17.37 -13.89 -29.88
CA ASP A 133 17.32 -12.47 -29.55
C ASP A 133 16.47 -12.17 -28.31
N GLN A 134 17.08 -12.23 -27.14
CA GLN A 134 16.40 -11.85 -25.89
C GLN A 134 16.08 -10.35 -25.78
N ASP A 135 16.71 -9.49 -26.61
CA ASP A 135 16.51 -8.03 -26.54
C ASP A 135 15.06 -7.65 -26.89
N ARG A 136 14.40 -8.46 -27.75
CA ARG A 136 12.96 -8.34 -28.05
C ARG A 136 12.06 -8.43 -26.82
N LEU A 137 12.53 -9.08 -25.75
CA LEU A 137 11.81 -9.20 -24.47
C LEU A 137 12.21 -8.09 -23.48
N GLY A 138 12.99 -7.11 -23.92
CA GLY A 138 13.58 -6.05 -23.10
C GLY A 138 14.66 -6.56 -22.14
N VAL A 139 15.31 -7.68 -22.48
CA VAL A 139 16.33 -8.30 -21.65
C VAL A 139 17.72 -7.91 -22.14
N VAL A 140 18.44 -7.12 -21.35
CA VAL A 140 19.77 -6.61 -21.70
C VAL A 140 20.79 -7.04 -20.67
N PHE A 141 21.90 -7.62 -21.14
CA PHE A 141 22.99 -7.99 -20.27
C PHE A 141 23.74 -6.76 -19.74
N ARG A 142 23.84 -6.65 -18.40
CA ARG A 142 24.64 -5.62 -17.73
C ARG A 142 25.81 -6.26 -16.99
N ALA A 143 27.00 -5.69 -17.18
CA ALA A 143 28.21 -6.20 -16.56
C ALA A 143 28.26 -5.92 -15.04
N SER A 144 27.69 -4.79 -14.60
CA SER A 144 27.76 -4.39 -13.19
C SER A 144 26.59 -4.95 -12.38
N PRO A 145 26.84 -5.55 -11.19
CA PRO A 145 25.78 -6.08 -10.33
C PRO A 145 24.88 -4.99 -9.76
N ARG A 146 25.38 -3.76 -9.66
CA ARG A 146 24.61 -2.62 -9.13
C ARG A 146 23.53 -2.12 -10.08
N GLN A 147 23.68 -2.38 -11.37
CA GLN A 147 22.70 -2.01 -12.39
C GLN A 147 21.79 -3.19 -12.75
N SER A 148 22.12 -4.41 -12.36
CA SER A 148 21.34 -5.60 -12.68
C SER A 148 20.30 -5.91 -11.62
N ASP A 149 19.11 -6.32 -12.06
CA ASP A 149 18.00 -6.75 -11.19
C ASP A 149 17.85 -8.29 -11.15
N LEU A 150 18.54 -8.98 -12.06
CA LEU A 150 18.48 -10.43 -12.22
C LEU A 150 19.90 -10.99 -12.24
N MET A 151 20.14 -12.03 -11.47
CA MET A 151 21.40 -12.78 -11.49
C MET A 151 21.15 -14.16 -12.10
N ILE A 152 21.81 -14.47 -13.22
CA ILE A 152 21.73 -15.79 -13.85
C ILE A 152 23.02 -16.54 -13.52
N VAL A 153 22.92 -17.56 -12.66
CA VAL A 153 24.07 -18.39 -12.28
C VAL A 153 24.19 -19.52 -13.29
N ALA A 154 25.14 -19.40 -14.23
CA ALA A 154 25.29 -20.32 -15.34
C ALA A 154 26.60 -21.11 -15.26
N GLY A 155 26.52 -22.31 -14.69
CA GLY A 155 27.62 -23.26 -14.67
C GLY A 155 27.92 -23.84 -13.30
N THR A 156 29.10 -24.45 -13.18
CA THR A 156 29.53 -25.09 -11.94
C THR A 156 29.97 -24.06 -10.91
N LEU A 157 29.53 -24.24 -9.66
CA LEU A 157 29.88 -23.36 -8.55
C LEU A 157 30.90 -24.07 -7.66
N THR A 158 32.15 -23.62 -7.71
CA THR A 158 33.23 -24.19 -6.89
C THR A 158 33.24 -23.59 -5.48
N ASN A 159 33.79 -24.32 -4.51
CA ASN A 159 33.91 -23.87 -3.11
C ASN A 159 34.66 -22.53 -3.01
N LYS A 160 35.67 -22.32 -3.87
CA LYS A 160 36.42 -21.06 -3.93
C LYS A 160 35.59 -19.90 -4.48
N MET A 161 34.66 -20.17 -5.40
CA MET A 161 33.82 -19.13 -6.02
C MET A 161 32.61 -18.76 -5.16
N ALA A 162 32.14 -19.66 -4.30
CA ALA A 162 30.97 -19.46 -3.43
C ALA A 162 30.95 -18.10 -2.68
N PRO A 163 32.01 -17.68 -1.96
CA PRO A 163 31.98 -16.39 -1.27
C PRO A 163 31.96 -15.18 -2.21
N ALA A 164 32.57 -15.30 -3.41
CA ALA A 164 32.53 -14.23 -4.40
C ALA A 164 31.12 -14.06 -4.97
N LEU A 165 30.44 -15.17 -5.28
CA LEU A 165 29.04 -15.15 -5.73
C LEU A 165 28.12 -14.54 -4.67
N ARG A 166 28.33 -14.84 -3.38
CA ARG A 166 27.55 -14.21 -2.30
C ARG A 166 27.73 -12.70 -2.26
N LYS A 167 28.97 -12.21 -2.35
CA LYS A 167 29.27 -10.78 -2.37
C LYS A 167 28.61 -10.08 -3.56
N VAL A 168 28.64 -10.69 -4.74
CA VAL A 168 27.99 -10.16 -5.94
C VAL A 168 26.49 -10.06 -5.72
N TYR A 169 25.86 -11.10 -5.19
CA TYR A 169 24.43 -11.09 -4.87
C TYR A 169 24.07 -9.99 -3.87
N ASP A 170 24.87 -9.80 -2.83
CA ASP A 170 24.64 -8.76 -1.82
C ASP A 170 24.85 -7.34 -2.37
N GLN A 171 25.61 -7.17 -3.45
CA GLN A 171 25.78 -5.88 -4.14
C GLN A 171 24.60 -5.48 -5.03
N THR A 172 23.74 -6.44 -5.39
CA THR A 172 22.57 -6.17 -6.25
C THR A 172 21.46 -5.44 -5.47
N PRO A 173 20.87 -4.36 -6.05
CA PRO A 173 19.81 -3.62 -5.40
C PRO A 173 18.54 -4.47 -5.25
N LEU A 174 17.68 -4.12 -4.29
CA LEU A 174 16.33 -4.69 -4.18
C LEU A 174 15.40 -3.98 -5.19
N PRO A 175 14.56 -4.71 -5.96
CA PRO A 175 14.35 -6.16 -5.96
C PRO A 175 15.38 -6.91 -6.81
N ARG A 176 15.87 -8.03 -6.28
CA ARG A 176 16.78 -8.92 -7.00
C ARG A 176 16.14 -10.29 -7.17
N TYR A 177 16.37 -10.90 -8.32
CA TYR A 177 15.92 -12.27 -8.61
C TYR A 177 17.11 -13.13 -9.03
N VAL A 178 17.01 -14.44 -8.80
CA VAL A 178 18.07 -15.40 -9.17
C VAL A 178 17.50 -16.53 -10.02
N ILE A 179 18.10 -16.74 -11.20
CA ILE A 179 17.86 -17.95 -11.99
C ILE A 179 19.08 -18.87 -11.86
N SER A 180 18.83 -20.10 -11.44
CA SER A 180 19.85 -21.16 -11.49
C SER A 180 19.79 -21.84 -12.85
N MET A 181 20.88 -21.75 -13.62
CA MET A 181 20.96 -22.30 -14.97
C MET A 181 21.90 -23.51 -15.00
N GLY A 182 21.33 -24.65 -15.37
CA GLY A 182 22.06 -25.90 -15.58
C GLY A 182 22.14 -26.79 -14.34
N SER A 183 22.32 -28.09 -14.57
CA SER A 183 22.36 -29.12 -13.54
C SER A 183 23.45 -28.85 -12.48
N CYS A 184 24.59 -28.32 -12.91
CA CYS A 184 25.70 -27.96 -12.02
C CYS A 184 25.31 -26.87 -11.02
N ALA A 185 24.59 -25.83 -11.44
CA ALA A 185 24.12 -24.77 -10.54
C ALA A 185 22.96 -25.24 -9.66
N ASN A 186 22.07 -26.09 -10.19
CA ASN A 186 20.88 -26.55 -9.47
C ASN A 186 21.24 -27.41 -8.24
N GLY A 187 22.24 -28.28 -8.37
CA GLY A 187 22.58 -29.22 -7.30
C GLY A 187 23.99 -29.79 -7.36
N GLY A 188 24.93 -29.16 -8.04
CA GLY A 188 26.27 -29.72 -8.31
C GLY A 188 26.34 -30.57 -9.58
N GLY A 189 25.19 -31.03 -10.08
CA GLY A 189 25.03 -31.67 -11.40
C GLY A 189 25.98 -32.85 -11.60
N TYR A 190 26.66 -32.86 -12.74
CA TYR A 190 27.64 -33.91 -13.07
C TYR A 190 28.73 -34.05 -12.00
N TYR A 191 29.08 -32.96 -11.33
CA TYR A 191 30.16 -32.92 -10.33
C TYR A 191 29.66 -33.10 -8.89
N HIS A 192 28.44 -33.58 -8.66
CA HIS A 192 27.79 -33.62 -7.34
C HIS A 192 28.65 -34.27 -6.22
N TYR A 193 29.40 -35.32 -6.57
CA TYR A 193 30.25 -36.07 -5.64
C TYR A 193 31.71 -35.59 -5.59
N SER A 194 32.04 -34.48 -6.26
CA SER A 194 33.39 -33.92 -6.21
C SER A 194 33.63 -33.09 -4.94
N TYR A 195 34.90 -32.98 -4.53
CA TYR A 195 35.31 -32.20 -3.36
C TYR A 195 35.29 -30.69 -3.62
N SER A 196 35.33 -30.27 -4.89
CA SER A 196 35.60 -28.90 -5.29
C SER A 196 34.35 -28.07 -5.57
N VAL A 197 33.19 -28.71 -5.75
CA VAL A 197 31.92 -28.03 -6.07
C VAL A 197 30.97 -27.95 -4.88
N VAL A 198 30.18 -26.88 -4.86
CA VAL A 198 29.04 -26.78 -3.96
C VAL A 198 27.87 -27.54 -4.58
N ARG A 199 27.16 -28.32 -3.75
CA ARG A 199 26.00 -29.13 -4.15
C ARG A 199 24.73 -28.28 -4.31
N GLY A 200 24.82 -27.21 -5.09
CA GLY A 200 23.71 -26.31 -5.42
C GLY A 200 23.98 -24.86 -5.04
N CYS A 201 23.59 -23.96 -5.94
CA CYS A 201 23.64 -22.51 -5.75
C CYS A 201 22.75 -22.04 -4.60
N ASP A 202 21.67 -22.78 -4.33
CA ASP A 202 20.66 -22.49 -3.30
C ASP A 202 21.25 -22.44 -1.87
N ARG A 203 22.41 -23.07 -1.66
CA ARG A 203 23.14 -22.99 -0.38
C ARG A 203 23.75 -21.61 -0.12
N ILE A 204 23.99 -20.81 -1.16
CA ILE A 204 24.65 -19.50 -1.07
C ILE A 204 23.66 -18.36 -1.28
N VAL A 205 22.81 -18.49 -2.30
CA VAL A 205 21.84 -17.46 -2.69
C VAL A 205 20.47 -18.10 -2.89
N PRO A 206 19.38 -17.44 -2.49
CA PRO A 206 18.05 -17.98 -2.69
C PRO A 206 17.70 -17.97 -4.17
N VAL A 207 17.39 -19.14 -4.73
CA VAL A 207 17.05 -19.30 -6.15
C VAL A 207 15.54 -19.12 -6.37
N ASP A 208 15.16 -18.33 -7.38
CA ASP A 208 13.75 -18.10 -7.71
C ASP A 208 13.17 -19.08 -8.72
N VAL A 209 13.96 -19.44 -9.73
CA VAL A 209 13.60 -20.31 -10.84
C VAL A 209 14.81 -21.17 -11.21
N TYR A 210 14.55 -22.45 -11.45
CA TYR A 210 15.55 -23.42 -11.89
C TYR A 210 15.35 -23.73 -13.37
N SER A 211 16.42 -23.64 -14.17
CA SER A 211 16.45 -24.08 -15.56
C SER A 211 17.23 -25.40 -15.66
N PRO A 212 16.56 -26.55 -15.88
CA PRO A 212 17.21 -27.84 -15.97
C PRO A 212 17.90 -28.05 -17.33
N GLY A 213 19.11 -28.61 -17.33
CA GLY A 213 19.86 -28.97 -18.54
C GLY A 213 21.37 -29.07 -18.30
N CYS A 214 22.14 -29.56 -19.28
CA CYS A 214 23.60 -29.68 -19.17
C CYS A 214 24.32 -29.54 -20.53
N PRO A 215 24.37 -28.33 -21.13
CA PRO A 215 23.67 -27.10 -20.73
C PRO A 215 22.19 -27.13 -21.16
N PRO A 216 21.30 -26.33 -20.52
CA PRO A 216 19.95 -26.15 -21.02
C PRO A 216 20.00 -25.42 -22.37
N THR A 217 19.12 -25.81 -23.31
CA THR A 217 19.01 -25.12 -24.60
C THR A 217 18.67 -23.65 -24.39
N ALA A 218 19.12 -22.77 -25.28
CA ALA A 218 18.79 -21.34 -25.24
C ALA A 218 17.27 -21.08 -25.12
N GLU A 219 16.43 -21.91 -25.76
CA GLU A 219 14.97 -21.85 -25.65
C GLU A 219 14.47 -22.16 -24.24
N ALA A 220 15.04 -23.17 -23.58
CA ALA A 220 14.69 -23.53 -22.20
C ALA A 220 15.09 -22.42 -21.23
N LEU A 221 16.22 -21.74 -21.46
CA LEU A 221 16.61 -20.56 -20.68
C LEU A 221 15.63 -19.40 -20.90
N LEU A 222 15.25 -19.12 -22.15
CA LEU A 222 14.27 -18.09 -22.48
C LEU A 222 12.91 -18.39 -21.83
N TYR A 223 12.49 -19.66 -21.81
CA TYR A 223 11.29 -20.10 -21.11
C TYR A 223 11.38 -19.83 -19.60
N ALA A 224 12.53 -20.11 -18.97
CA ALA A 224 12.75 -19.81 -17.56
C ALA A 224 12.63 -18.31 -17.26
N MET A 225 13.12 -17.44 -18.15
CA MET A 225 12.91 -15.98 -18.04
C MET A 225 11.43 -15.59 -18.12
N LEU A 226 10.69 -16.15 -19.09
CA LEU A 226 9.24 -15.93 -19.21
C LEU A 226 8.49 -16.42 -17.96
N GLN A 227 8.91 -17.54 -17.39
CA GLN A 227 8.36 -18.06 -16.14
C GLN A 227 8.65 -17.14 -14.95
N LEU A 228 9.84 -16.56 -14.87
CA LEU A 228 10.17 -15.54 -13.88
C LEU A 228 9.29 -14.30 -14.05
N GLN A 229 9.10 -13.80 -15.27
CA GLN A 229 8.18 -12.68 -15.54
C GLN A 229 6.74 -13.00 -15.09
N ARG A 230 6.26 -14.24 -15.28
CA ARG A 230 4.96 -14.70 -14.75
C ARG A 230 4.94 -14.76 -13.21
N LYS A 231 6.03 -15.19 -12.57
CA LYS A 231 6.19 -15.17 -11.10
C LYS A 231 6.10 -13.73 -10.57
N MET A 232 6.81 -12.80 -11.20
CA MET A 232 6.78 -11.37 -10.86
C MET A 232 5.38 -10.76 -11.05
N ARG A 233 4.66 -11.15 -12.11
CA ARG A 233 3.28 -10.69 -12.36
C ARG A 233 2.31 -11.10 -11.26
N ARG A 234 2.51 -12.26 -10.66
CA ARG A 234 1.68 -12.74 -9.54
C ARG A 234 2.03 -12.08 -8.21
N ASN A 235 3.17 -11.39 -8.11
CA ASN A 235 3.60 -10.76 -6.87
C ASN A 235 2.74 -9.53 -6.54
N ARG A 236 2.00 -9.57 -5.43
CA ARG A 236 1.05 -8.53 -5.00
C ARG A 236 1.54 -7.73 -3.78
N GLN A 237 2.81 -7.29 -3.79
CA GLN A 237 3.41 -6.54 -2.67
C GLN A 237 2.56 -5.34 -2.22
N ALA A 238 2.02 -4.54 -3.14
CA ALA A 238 1.17 -3.39 -2.80
C ALA A 238 -0.13 -3.80 -2.08
N THR A 239 -0.78 -4.89 -2.53
CA THR A 239 -1.99 -5.40 -1.87
C THR A 239 -1.67 -6.00 -0.50
N LEU A 240 -0.52 -6.67 -0.35
CA LEU A 240 -0.08 -7.18 0.95
C LEU A 240 0.27 -6.05 1.92
N TRP A 241 0.89 -4.97 1.43
CA TRP A 241 1.17 -3.77 2.24
C TRP A 241 -0.12 -3.13 2.75
N TYR A 242 -1.13 -2.96 1.90
CA TYR A 242 -2.43 -2.39 2.30
C TYR A 242 -3.20 -3.26 3.30
N ARG A 243 -2.96 -4.59 3.34
CA ARG A 243 -3.64 -5.52 4.25
C ARG A 243 -2.95 -5.65 5.62
N LYS A 244 -1.73 -5.13 5.76
CA LYS A 244 -1.02 -5.06 7.04
C LYS A 244 -1.43 -3.79 7.78
#